data_AF-A0A170YYJ7-F1
#
_entry.id   AF-A0A170YYJ7-F1
#
_cell.length_a   1.000
_cell.length_b   1.000
_cell.length_c   1.000
_cell.angle_alpha   90.00
_cell.angle_beta   90.00
_cell.angle_gamma   90.00
#
_symmetry.space_group_name_H-M   'P 1'
#
loop_
_entity.id
_entity.type
_entity.pdbx_description
1 polymer ?
#
loop_
_entity_poly.entity_id
_entity_poly.type
_entity_poly.pdbx_seq_one_letter_code
_entity_poly.pdbx_strand_id
1 'polypeptide(L)'
;ANRAISSGEIVLREKPLLSGPPQITGPVCLGCHNGLSSESWLTCPKCGWPMCSAKCFSSEYHQPECKWTMEQRNAKVKISQFVTPHPTYAGIMPLRACYFKEHRPDLWNKLLELECHTEYRRSTGKLEQERFAVAQFLRRFYKLEDKFTEEDILQICGI
;
A
#
# COMPACT_ATOMS: atom_id res chain seq x y z
N ALA A 1 21.39 4.54 24.14
CA ALA A 1 21.54 6.01 24.01
C ALA A 1 22.93 6.40 24.46
N ASN A 2 23.70 7.13 23.65
CA ASN A 2 25.12 7.39 23.93
C ASN A 2 25.35 8.71 24.69
N ARG A 3 24.29 9.39 25.13
CA ARG A 3 24.34 10.66 25.89
C ARG A 3 23.04 10.90 26.67
N ALA A 4 23.06 11.85 27.60
CA ALA A 4 21.87 12.37 28.27
C ALA A 4 20.92 13.06 27.25
N ILE A 5 19.62 12.88 27.45
CA ILE A 5 18.54 13.40 26.59
C ILE A 5 17.67 14.30 27.45
N SER A 6 17.40 15.51 26.98
CA SER A 6 16.56 16.48 27.70
C SER A 6 15.08 16.26 27.39
N SER A 7 14.21 16.69 28.31
CA SER A 7 12.76 16.65 28.07
C SER A 7 12.39 17.45 26.81
N GLY A 8 11.59 16.84 25.92
CA GLY A 8 11.17 17.45 24.65
C GLY A 8 12.20 17.40 23.52
N GLU A 9 13.38 16.83 23.74
CA GLU A 9 14.41 16.73 22.72
C GLU A 9 14.07 15.70 21.62
N ILE A 10 14.29 16.08 20.36
CA ILE A 10 14.14 15.17 19.22
C ILE A 10 15.39 14.28 19.13
N VAL A 11 15.23 13.02 19.51
CA VAL A 11 16.32 12.03 19.50
C VAL A 11 16.57 11.46 18.10
N LEU A 12 15.51 11.32 17.30
CA LEU A 12 15.56 10.78 15.94
C LEU A 12 14.50 11.46 15.06
N ARG A 13 14.87 11.78 13.82
CA ARG A 13 13.94 12.22 12.78
C ARG A 13 14.32 11.49 11.50
N GLU A 14 13.38 10.73 10.96
CA GLU A 14 13.57 9.96 9.73
C GLU A 14 12.38 10.15 8.78
N LYS A 15 12.64 10.04 7.48
CA LYS A 15 11.57 10.01 6.47
C LYS A 15 11.07 8.57 6.32
N PRO A 16 9.76 8.34 6.18
CA PRO A 16 9.25 6.99 5.98
C PRO A 16 9.81 6.40 4.67
N LEU A 17 10.17 5.11 4.71
CA LEU A 17 10.55 4.36 3.50
C LEU A 17 9.36 4.24 2.54
N LEU A 18 8.16 4.07 3.10
CA LEU A 18 6.90 3.94 2.38
C LEU A 18 5.76 4.56 3.18
N SER A 19 4.76 5.11 2.48
CA SER A 19 3.50 5.57 3.09
C SER A 19 2.30 5.06 2.30
N GLY A 20 1.21 4.80 3.00
CA GLY A 20 0.01 4.20 2.44
C GLY A 20 -1.20 4.32 3.35
N PRO A 21 -2.40 4.08 2.81
CA PRO A 21 -3.61 3.96 3.62
C PRO A 21 -3.52 2.80 4.63
N PRO A 22 -4.20 2.90 5.79
CA PRO A 22 -4.39 1.76 6.68
C PRO A 22 -5.11 0.60 5.98
N GLN A 23 -4.89 -0.64 6.43
CA GLN A 23 -5.55 -1.81 5.83
C GLN A 23 -7.09 -1.73 5.92
N ILE A 24 -7.60 -1.17 7.03
CA ILE A 24 -9.02 -0.97 7.27
C ILE A 24 -9.29 0.53 7.20
N THR A 25 -9.70 1.00 6.04
CA THR A 25 -10.04 2.40 5.82
C THR A 25 -11.18 2.54 4.80
N GLY A 26 -12.03 3.54 4.99
CA GLY A 26 -12.84 4.05 3.89
C GLY A 26 -11.96 4.70 2.81
N PRO A 27 -12.52 5.10 1.66
CA PRO A 27 -11.72 5.68 0.59
C PRO A 27 -10.95 6.93 1.00
N VAL A 28 -9.67 6.93 0.71
CA VAL A 28 -8.76 8.06 0.91
C VAL A 28 -8.05 8.38 -0.41
N CYS A 29 -7.60 9.62 -0.58
CA CYS A 29 -6.80 9.97 -1.74
C CYS A 29 -5.48 9.21 -1.70
N LEU A 30 -5.16 8.44 -2.73
CA LEU A 30 -3.88 7.73 -2.77
C LEU A 30 -2.67 8.64 -3.02
N GLY A 31 -2.89 9.91 -3.37
CA GLY A 31 -1.82 10.90 -3.52
C GLY A 31 -1.42 11.62 -2.23
N CYS A 32 -2.34 11.86 -1.29
CA CYS A 32 -2.08 12.64 -0.07
C CYS A 32 -2.73 12.06 1.21
N HIS A 33 -3.42 10.92 1.12
CA HIS A 33 -4.08 10.20 2.21
C HIS A 33 -5.24 10.92 2.91
N ASN A 34 -5.66 12.10 2.43
CA ASN A 34 -6.88 12.75 2.91
C ASN A 34 -8.12 11.89 2.65
N GLY A 35 -9.06 11.88 3.59
CA GLY A 35 -10.36 11.22 3.42
C GLY A 35 -11.12 11.74 2.19
N LEU A 36 -11.78 10.84 1.48
CA LEU A 36 -12.69 11.18 0.38
C LEU A 36 -14.13 11.06 0.87
N SER A 37 -14.98 11.96 0.40
CA SER A 37 -16.41 11.95 0.65
C SER A 37 -17.16 11.56 -0.62
N SER A 38 -18.42 11.14 -0.51
CA SER A 38 -19.26 10.84 -1.68
C SER A 38 -19.52 12.07 -2.54
N GLU A 39 -19.44 13.26 -1.95
CA GLU A 39 -19.80 14.53 -2.57
C GLU A 39 -18.62 15.17 -3.31
N SER A 40 -17.37 14.82 -2.97
CA SER A 40 -16.20 15.49 -3.53
C SER A 40 -15.01 14.54 -3.72
N TRP A 41 -14.85 14.09 -4.97
CA TRP A 41 -13.70 13.36 -5.46
C TRP A 41 -13.62 13.46 -6.99
N LEU A 42 -12.43 13.20 -7.54
CA LEU A 42 -12.18 13.10 -8.97
C LEU A 42 -11.62 11.73 -9.30
N THR A 43 -11.94 11.22 -10.47
CA THR A 43 -11.39 9.96 -10.99
C THR A 43 -10.06 10.22 -11.68
N CYS A 44 -8.99 9.52 -11.28
CA CYS A 44 -7.74 9.52 -12.02
C CYS A 44 -8.00 9.06 -13.47
N PRO A 45 -7.72 9.88 -14.50
CA PRO A 45 -8.13 9.57 -15.86
C PRO A 45 -7.39 8.36 -16.44
N LYS A 46 -6.22 8.03 -15.89
CA LYS A 46 -5.42 6.86 -16.28
C LYS A 46 -6.00 5.60 -15.65
N CYS A 47 -5.80 5.43 -14.34
CA CYS A 47 -6.08 4.17 -13.64
C CYS A 47 -7.49 4.05 -13.05
N GLY A 48 -8.27 5.13 -12.93
CA GLY A 48 -9.62 5.11 -12.37
C GLY A 48 -9.74 5.25 -10.84
N TRP A 49 -8.63 5.38 -10.11
CA TRP A 49 -8.69 5.58 -8.66
C TRP A 49 -9.32 6.94 -8.28
N PRO A 50 -10.20 6.99 -7.25
CA PRO A 50 -10.72 8.24 -6.73
C PRO A 50 -9.64 9.04 -5.99
N MET A 51 -9.66 10.36 -6.15
CA MET A 51 -8.65 11.30 -5.65
C MET A 51 -9.29 12.60 -5.20
N CYS A 52 -8.63 13.37 -4.35
CA CYS A 52 -9.15 14.66 -3.89
C CYS A 52 -8.96 15.79 -4.93
N SER A 53 -7.98 15.67 -5.83
CA SER A 53 -7.66 16.72 -6.80
C SER A 53 -6.87 16.19 -8.00
N ALA A 54 -6.84 16.97 -9.08
CA ALA A 54 -6.05 16.65 -10.27
C ALA A 54 -4.54 16.61 -10.01
N LYS A 55 -4.05 17.40 -9.05
CA LYS A 55 -2.63 17.36 -8.61
C LYS A 55 -2.24 15.98 -8.07
N CYS A 56 -3.17 15.27 -7.43
CA CYS A 56 -2.91 13.94 -6.89
C CYS A 56 -2.84 12.85 -7.97
N PHE A 57 -3.31 13.11 -9.20
CA PHE A 57 -3.17 12.16 -10.32
C PHE A 57 -1.70 11.91 -10.68
N SER A 58 -0.84 12.91 -10.46
CA SER A 58 0.60 12.86 -10.73
C SER A 58 1.46 12.72 -9.47
N SER A 59 0.85 12.41 -8.32
CA SER A 59 1.61 12.18 -7.09
C SER A 59 2.55 10.98 -7.25
N GLU A 60 3.79 11.12 -6.81
CA GLU A 60 4.76 10.00 -6.77
C GLU A 60 4.25 8.85 -5.90
N TYR A 61 3.53 9.16 -4.83
CA TYR A 61 2.92 8.15 -3.96
C TYR A 61 1.84 7.35 -4.70
N HIS A 62 1.14 7.96 -5.66
CA HIS A 62 0.11 7.27 -6.43
C HIS A 62 0.67 6.41 -7.58
N GLN A 63 1.88 6.70 -8.01
CA GLN A 63 2.46 6.14 -9.23
C GLN A 63 2.48 4.59 -9.25
N PRO A 64 2.79 3.86 -8.17
CA PRO A 64 2.85 2.39 -8.18
C PRO A 64 1.55 1.73 -8.63
N GLU A 65 0.43 2.00 -7.93
CA GLU A 65 -0.86 1.43 -8.27
C GLU A 65 -1.39 1.96 -9.61
N CYS A 66 -1.06 3.20 -9.97
CA CYS A 66 -1.49 3.80 -11.23
C CYS A 66 -0.86 3.07 -12.41
N LYS A 67 0.45 2.87 -12.39
CA LYS A 67 1.19 2.20 -13.46
C LYS A 67 0.79 0.74 -13.61
N TRP A 68 0.76 -0.03 -12.53
CA TRP A 68 0.37 -1.44 -12.63
C TRP A 68 -1.09 -1.63 -13.03
N THR A 69 -1.99 -0.69 -12.69
CA THR A 69 -3.35 -0.70 -13.26
C THR A 69 -3.32 -0.56 -14.78
N MET A 70 -2.49 0.34 -15.31
CA MET A 70 -2.39 0.60 -16.75
C MET A 70 -1.68 -0.52 -17.50
N GLU A 71 -0.53 -0.98 -16.99
CA GLU A 71 0.38 -1.89 -17.67
C GLU A 71 -0.05 -3.37 -17.53
N GLN A 72 -0.51 -3.77 -16.34
CA GLN A 72 -0.77 -5.18 -16.03
C GLN A 72 -2.27 -5.48 -16.10
N ARG A 73 -3.09 -4.70 -15.38
CA ARG A 73 -4.54 -4.94 -15.29
C ARG A 73 -5.27 -4.62 -16.61
N ASN A 74 -4.88 -3.54 -17.29
CA ASN A 74 -5.51 -3.00 -18.51
C ASN A 74 -7.03 -2.72 -18.34
N ALA A 75 -7.45 -2.35 -17.14
CA ALA A 75 -8.81 -1.94 -16.84
C ALA A 75 -8.79 -0.88 -15.72
N LYS A 76 -9.67 0.12 -15.80
CA LYS A 76 -9.78 1.15 -14.76
C LYS A 76 -10.40 0.61 -13.47
N VAL A 77 -9.88 1.04 -12.33
CA VAL A 77 -10.46 0.80 -11.02
C VAL A 77 -11.79 1.55 -10.92
N LYS A 78 -12.78 0.95 -10.27
CA LYS A 78 -14.07 1.56 -9.99
C LYS A 78 -14.32 1.41 -8.49
N ILE A 79 -14.31 2.52 -7.75
CA ILE A 79 -14.70 2.57 -6.35
C ILE A 79 -16.01 3.34 -6.29
N SER A 80 -17.09 2.69 -5.89
CA SER A 80 -18.43 3.29 -5.81
C SER A 80 -18.98 3.37 -4.38
N GLN A 81 -18.31 2.73 -3.41
CA GLN A 81 -18.73 2.74 -2.01
C GLN A 81 -17.70 3.49 -1.16
N PHE A 82 -18.17 4.56 -0.50
CA PHE A 82 -17.34 5.49 0.29
C PHE A 82 -17.59 5.42 1.80
N VAL A 83 -18.38 4.44 2.25
CA VAL A 83 -18.83 4.33 3.65
C VAL A 83 -18.20 3.13 4.37
N THR A 84 -17.85 2.07 3.63
CA THR A 84 -17.31 0.82 4.17
C THR A 84 -15.83 0.66 3.81
N PRO A 85 -15.04 -0.05 4.64
CA PRO A 85 -13.70 -0.44 4.26
C PRO A 85 -13.69 -1.19 2.93
N HIS A 86 -13.01 -0.63 1.94
CA HIS A 86 -13.00 -1.23 0.61
C HIS A 86 -11.77 -2.15 0.47
N PRO A 87 -11.94 -3.47 0.19
CA PRO A 87 -10.84 -4.43 0.20
C PRO A 87 -9.63 -4.04 -0.68
N THR A 88 -9.88 -3.30 -1.76
CA THR A 88 -8.84 -2.79 -2.67
C THR A 88 -7.86 -1.83 -1.98
N TYR A 89 -8.25 -1.11 -0.91
CA TYR A 89 -7.33 -0.27 -0.15
C TYR A 89 -6.41 -1.09 0.75
N ALA A 90 -6.87 -2.23 1.26
CA ALA A 90 -6.10 -3.09 2.16
C ALA A 90 -4.78 -3.55 1.54
N GLY A 91 -4.76 -3.73 0.23
CA GLY A 91 -3.57 -4.13 -0.51
C GLY A 91 -2.67 -2.99 -1.00
N ILE A 92 -3.02 -1.71 -0.82
CA ILE A 92 -2.23 -0.61 -1.43
C ILE A 92 -0.81 -0.52 -0.84
N MET A 93 -0.67 -0.61 0.49
CA MET A 93 0.65 -0.52 1.10
C MET A 93 1.56 -1.71 0.68
N PRO A 94 1.11 -2.98 0.74
CA PRO A 94 1.87 -4.10 0.20
C PRO A 94 2.15 -4.01 -1.31
N LEU A 95 1.21 -3.51 -2.11
CA LEU A 95 1.40 -3.28 -3.54
C LEU A 95 2.53 -2.27 -3.81
N ARG A 96 2.57 -1.15 -3.07
CA ARG A 96 3.62 -0.15 -3.23
C ARG A 96 4.99 -0.67 -2.80
N ALA A 97 5.05 -1.47 -1.73
CA ALA A 97 6.28 -2.15 -1.34
C ALA A 97 6.73 -3.13 -2.45
N CYS A 98 5.84 -3.96 -2.99
CA CYS A 98 6.15 -4.84 -4.12
C CYS A 98 6.68 -4.06 -5.32
N TYR A 99 6.13 -2.88 -5.62
CA TYR A 99 6.59 -2.04 -6.73
C TYR A 99 8.06 -1.63 -6.59
N PHE A 100 8.56 -1.47 -5.36
CA PHE A 100 9.97 -1.16 -5.11
C PHE A 100 10.92 -2.29 -5.51
N LYS A 101 10.49 -3.56 -5.52
CA LYS A 101 11.34 -4.69 -5.97
C LYS A 101 11.89 -4.45 -7.38
N GLU A 102 11.09 -3.85 -8.26
CA GLU A 102 11.48 -3.55 -9.66
C GLU A 102 12.10 -2.14 -9.83
N HIS A 103 11.66 -1.16 -9.05
CA HIS A 103 11.96 0.26 -9.32
C HIS A 103 12.93 0.89 -8.33
N ARG A 104 13.05 0.33 -7.12
CA ARG A 104 13.85 0.83 -5.99
C ARG A 104 14.36 -0.34 -5.13
N PRO A 105 15.19 -1.24 -5.69
CA PRO A 105 15.65 -2.44 -5.00
C PRO A 105 16.43 -2.11 -3.70
N ASP A 106 17.03 -0.91 -3.62
CA ASP A 106 17.66 -0.39 -2.40
C ASP A 106 16.66 -0.25 -1.23
N LEU A 107 15.47 0.27 -1.50
CA LEU A 107 14.42 0.41 -0.47
C LEU A 107 13.75 -0.93 -0.18
N TRP A 108 13.58 -1.76 -1.20
CA TRP A 108 13.06 -3.12 -1.05
C TRP A 108 13.93 -3.94 -0.09
N ASN A 109 15.25 -3.94 -0.28
CA ASN A 109 16.17 -4.69 0.59
C ASN A 109 16.12 -4.19 2.04
N LYS A 110 16.03 -2.87 2.26
CA LYS A 110 15.84 -2.30 3.60
C LYS A 110 14.53 -2.71 4.25
N LEU A 111 13.44 -2.80 3.48
CA LEU A 111 12.16 -3.30 4.01
C LEU A 111 12.29 -4.75 4.45
N LEU A 112 13.00 -5.59 3.69
CA LEU A 112 13.19 -7.01 4.02
C LEU A 112 14.09 -7.25 5.25
N GLU A 113 14.83 -6.24 5.71
CA GLU A 113 15.57 -6.30 6.99
C GLU A 113 14.65 -6.16 8.21
N LEU A 114 13.40 -5.70 8.03
CA LEU A 114 12.43 -5.55 9.09
C LEU A 114 11.78 -6.90 9.45
N GLU A 115 11.47 -7.07 10.73
CA GLU A 115 10.80 -8.27 11.23
C GLU A 115 9.36 -8.36 10.69
N CYS A 116 8.97 -9.53 10.21
CA CYS A 116 7.66 -9.77 9.61
C CYS A 116 6.71 -10.58 10.52
N HIS A 117 7.20 -11.07 11.66
CA HIS A 117 6.45 -11.82 12.65
C HIS A 117 5.66 -13.00 12.07
N THR A 118 6.20 -13.66 11.04
CA THR A 118 5.49 -14.70 10.28
C THR A 118 5.00 -15.85 11.16
N GLU A 119 5.82 -16.32 12.10
CA GLU A 119 5.45 -17.43 13.00
C GLU A 119 4.27 -17.05 13.91
N TYR A 120 4.29 -15.85 14.49
CA TYR A 120 3.21 -15.34 15.33
C TYR A 120 1.91 -15.11 14.54
N ARG A 121 2.02 -14.56 13.33
CA ARG A 121 0.85 -14.39 12.45
C ARG A 121 0.25 -15.71 12.01
N ARG A 122 1.08 -16.75 11.85
CA ARG A 122 0.62 -18.10 11.55
C ARG A 122 -0.14 -18.70 12.74
N SER A 123 0.39 -18.58 13.97
CA SER A 123 -0.24 -19.16 15.16
C SER A 123 -1.57 -18.51 15.52
N THR A 124 -1.77 -17.25 15.15
CA THR A 124 -3.03 -16.50 15.35
C THR A 124 -4.02 -16.62 14.19
N GLY A 125 -3.66 -17.29 13.09
CA GLY A 125 -4.47 -17.38 11.87
C GLY A 125 -4.51 -16.09 11.03
N LYS A 126 -3.84 -15.01 11.47
CA LYS A 126 -3.78 -13.72 10.78
C LYS A 126 -3.09 -13.82 9.41
N LEU A 127 -2.02 -14.62 9.33
CA LEU A 127 -1.29 -14.87 8.09
C LEU A 127 -2.21 -15.40 6.99
N GLU A 128 -3.13 -16.30 7.35
CA GLU A 128 -4.05 -16.92 6.41
C GLU A 128 -5.17 -15.95 5.99
N GLN A 129 -5.65 -15.10 6.91
CA GLN A 129 -6.59 -14.03 6.55
C GLN A 129 -5.97 -13.06 5.53
N GLU A 130 -4.70 -12.69 5.71
CA GLU A 130 -3.96 -11.80 4.79
C GLU A 130 -3.65 -12.49 3.45
N ARG A 131 -3.51 -13.82 3.44
CA ARG A 131 -3.33 -14.58 2.19
C ARG A 131 -4.51 -14.35 1.26
N PHE A 132 -5.74 -14.49 1.75
CA PHE A 132 -6.94 -14.26 0.95
C PHE A 132 -7.22 -12.78 0.71
N ALA A 133 -7.19 -11.97 1.78
CA ALA A 133 -7.60 -10.57 1.72
C ALA A 133 -6.63 -9.68 0.95
N VAL A 134 -5.35 -10.03 0.93
CA VAL A 134 -4.29 -9.20 0.34
C VAL A 134 -3.51 -9.96 -0.72
N ALA A 135 -2.82 -11.05 -0.39
CA ALA A 135 -1.87 -11.67 -1.32
C ALA A 135 -2.56 -12.18 -2.60
N GLN A 136 -3.59 -13.02 -2.47
CA GLN A 136 -4.37 -13.51 -3.61
C GLN A 136 -5.11 -12.38 -4.32
N PHE A 137 -5.64 -11.41 -3.56
CA PHE A 137 -6.31 -10.25 -4.13
C PHE A 137 -5.37 -9.45 -5.04
N LEU A 138 -4.17 -9.10 -4.57
CA LEU A 138 -3.21 -8.31 -5.33
C LEU A 138 -2.72 -9.05 -6.57
N ARG A 139 -2.38 -10.34 -6.42
CA ARG A 139 -1.97 -11.18 -7.54
C ARG A 139 -3.03 -11.17 -8.64
N ARG A 140 -4.29 -11.46 -8.31
CA ARG A 140 -5.39 -11.52 -9.30
C ARG A 140 -5.82 -10.16 -9.83
N PHE A 141 -5.94 -9.15 -8.96
CA PHE A 141 -6.48 -7.84 -9.33
C PHE A 141 -5.50 -7.03 -10.18
N TYR A 142 -4.21 -7.09 -9.86
CA TYR A 142 -3.14 -6.40 -10.59
C TYR A 142 -2.38 -7.29 -11.56
N LYS A 143 -2.76 -8.56 -11.72
CA LYS A 143 -2.10 -9.55 -12.59
C LYS A 143 -0.60 -9.69 -12.30
N LEU A 144 -0.27 -9.92 -11.03
CA LEU A 144 1.10 -10.01 -10.53
C LEU A 144 1.55 -11.44 -10.27
N GLU A 145 0.80 -12.45 -10.73
CA GLU A 145 1.05 -13.87 -10.46
C GLU A 145 2.45 -14.32 -10.90
N ASP A 146 2.93 -13.79 -12.03
CA ASP A 146 4.23 -14.13 -12.62
C ASP A 146 5.41 -13.38 -11.98
N LYS A 147 5.13 -12.36 -11.16
CA LYS A 147 6.13 -11.47 -10.56
C LYS A 147 6.34 -11.71 -9.07
N PHE A 148 5.28 -12.11 -8.37
CA PHE A 148 5.28 -12.29 -6.91
C PHE A 148 4.54 -13.58 -6.53
N THR A 149 5.13 -14.32 -5.60
CA THR A 149 4.46 -15.42 -4.89
C THR A 149 3.51 -14.86 -3.84
N GLU A 150 2.65 -15.70 -3.26
CA GLU A 150 1.86 -15.27 -2.10
C GLU A 150 2.77 -14.99 -0.90
N GLU A 151 3.82 -15.78 -0.74
CA GLU A 151 4.82 -15.67 0.32
C GLU A 151 5.57 -14.34 0.26
N ASP A 152 5.97 -13.88 -0.94
CA ASP A 152 6.60 -12.56 -1.15
C ASP A 152 5.72 -11.43 -0.60
N ILE A 153 4.41 -11.48 -0.92
CA ILE A 153 3.46 -10.45 -0.51
C ILE A 153 3.14 -10.58 0.99
N LEU A 154 3.00 -11.80 1.50
CA LEU A 154 2.71 -12.06 2.90
C LEU A 154 3.85 -11.61 3.82
N GLN A 155 5.11 -11.79 3.39
CA GLN A 155 6.27 -11.28 4.10
C GLN A 155 6.18 -9.76 4.24
N ILE A 156 5.90 -9.06 3.14
CA ILE A 156 5.70 -7.60 3.13
C ILE A 156 4.52 -7.15 3.99
N CYS A 157 3.41 -7.89 4.00
CA CYS A 157 2.30 -7.55 4.89
C CYS A 157 2.70 -7.56 6.38
N GLY A 158 3.76 -8.30 6.74
CA GLY A 158 4.19 -8.51 8.12
C GLY A 158 5.15 -7.47 8.65
N ILE A 159 5.75 -6.72 7.73
CA ILE A 159 6.62 -5.58 7.95
C ILE A 159 5.74 -4.33 8.16
#